data_AF-A0A226QKK1-F1
#
_entry.id   AF-A0A226QKK1-F1
#
_cell.length_a   1.000
_cell.length_b   1.000
_cell.length_c   1.000
_cell.angle_alpha   90.00
_cell.angle_beta   90.00
_cell.angle_gamma   90.00
#
_symmetry.space_group_name_H-M   'P 1'
#
loop_
_entity.id
_entity.type
_entity.pdbx_description
1 polymer ?
#
loop_
_entity_poly.entity_id
_entity_poly.type
_entity_poly.pdbx_seq_one_letter_code
_entity_poly.pdbx_strand_id
1 'polypeptide(L)'
;MTRLIDQEQENLWDSVQILSQINVEKAKSVFKVTIEKSLQQLGITSPIFSTIPLSVPNTDRLSQLRRIEKKMREAYAHQEKEKAYEYLVDYIEQLSQMAEDNPLAVRKKLLASLLAEHHKRKPKKYRLSSSSAPLLSKQVATAYYTTTEVAKKLGLSDQTIRRMCEKGKFPGAYKTDGGHWRIPQEIFITTSEQDERTEEVLKRIDIKNQKAGDVDEFDL
;
A
#
# COMPACT_ATOMS: atom_id res chain seq x y z
N MET A 1 -8.06 16.37 -2.85
CA MET A 1 -8.16 14.90 -3.02
C MET A 1 -8.72 14.22 -1.78
N THR A 2 -8.35 14.64 -0.56
CA THR A 2 -8.85 14.14 0.74
C THR A 2 -10.37 14.14 0.87
N ARG A 3 -11.06 15.23 0.49
CA ARG A 3 -12.52 15.36 0.63
C ARG A 3 -13.35 14.29 -0.10
N LEU A 4 -12.92 13.83 -1.28
CA LEU A 4 -13.65 12.80 -2.04
C LEU A 4 -13.52 11.41 -1.39
N ILE A 5 -12.32 11.08 -0.92
CA ILE A 5 -12.05 9.83 -0.20
C ILE A 5 -12.83 9.81 1.12
N ASP A 6 -12.88 10.95 1.81
CA ASP A 6 -13.66 11.09 3.03
C ASP A 6 -15.15 10.88 2.75
N GLN A 7 -15.68 11.45 1.67
CA GLN A 7 -17.09 11.33 1.32
C GLN A 7 -17.49 9.91 0.91
N GLU A 8 -16.66 9.19 0.15
CA GLU A 8 -16.88 7.77 -0.12
C GLU A 8 -16.88 6.93 1.15
N GLN A 9 -16.00 7.26 2.10
CA GLN A 9 -15.88 6.55 3.36
C GLN A 9 -17.12 6.77 4.24
N GLU A 10 -17.63 8.01 4.31
CA GLU A 10 -18.88 8.31 5.01
C GLU A 10 -20.07 7.57 4.37
N ASN A 11 -20.14 7.50 3.05
CA ASN A 11 -21.20 6.76 2.35
C ASN A 11 -21.18 5.26 2.66
N LEU A 12 -20.00 4.67 2.86
CA LEU A 12 -19.87 3.27 3.28
C LEU A 12 -20.40 3.05 4.69
N TRP A 13 -20.07 3.94 5.63
CA TRP A 13 -20.61 3.90 6.99
C TRP A 13 -22.14 4.02 7.01
N ASP A 14 -22.70 4.93 6.23
CA ASP A 14 -24.15 5.09 6.11
C ASP A 14 -24.80 3.83 5.50
N SER A 15 -24.14 3.20 4.53
CA SER A 15 -24.59 1.93 3.93
C SER A 15 -24.61 0.79 4.96
N VAL A 16 -23.59 0.68 5.82
CA VAL A 16 -23.55 -0.31 6.91
C VAL A 16 -24.71 -0.10 7.87
N GLN A 17 -24.95 1.15 8.26
CA GLN A 17 -26.02 1.50 9.20
C GLN A 17 -27.40 1.16 8.61
N ILE A 18 -27.66 1.50 7.35
CA ILE A 18 -28.92 1.16 6.68
C ILE A 18 -29.07 -0.36 6.57
N LEU A 19 -28.03 -1.06 6.11
CA LEU A 19 -28.09 -2.51 5.92
C LEU A 19 -28.25 -3.26 7.24
N SER A 20 -27.71 -2.77 8.36
CA SER A 20 -27.90 -3.40 9.66
C SER A 20 -29.37 -3.49 10.09
N GLN A 21 -30.23 -2.62 9.56
CA GLN A 21 -31.66 -2.60 9.83
C GLN A 21 -32.47 -3.49 8.87
N ILE A 22 -31.92 -3.81 7.70
CA ILE A 22 -32.63 -4.50 6.61
C ILE A 22 -32.14 -5.94 6.42
N ASN A 23 -30.82 -6.13 6.38
CA ASN A 23 -30.20 -7.41 6.11
C ASN A 23 -28.83 -7.52 6.81
N VAL A 24 -28.82 -8.27 7.90
CA VAL A 24 -27.65 -8.45 8.78
C VAL A 24 -26.46 -9.06 8.03
N GLU A 25 -26.67 -10.04 7.16
CA GLU A 25 -25.58 -10.69 6.40
C GLU A 25 -24.91 -9.75 5.39
N LYS A 26 -25.72 -8.94 4.70
CA LYS A 26 -25.20 -7.90 3.80
C LYS A 26 -24.50 -6.79 4.59
N ALA A 27 -25.04 -6.41 5.74
CA ALA A 27 -24.43 -5.42 6.63
C ALA A 27 -23.05 -5.90 7.10
N LYS A 28 -22.91 -7.17 7.51
CA LYS A 28 -21.63 -7.77 7.92
C LYS A 28 -20.58 -7.71 6.81
N SER A 29 -21.00 -7.99 5.58
CA SER A 29 -20.11 -7.95 4.41
C SER A 29 -19.62 -6.53 4.10
N VAL A 30 -20.54 -5.55 4.05
CA VAL A 30 -20.19 -4.15 3.80
C VAL A 30 -19.38 -3.57 4.96
N PHE A 31 -19.68 -3.97 6.19
CA PHE A 31 -18.97 -3.55 7.39
C PHE A 31 -17.50 -3.97 7.36
N LYS A 32 -17.23 -5.22 7.00
CA LYS A 32 -15.88 -5.75 6.83
C LYS A 32 -15.09 -5.00 5.77
N VAL A 33 -15.71 -4.74 4.62
CA VAL A 33 -15.10 -3.94 3.53
C VAL A 33 -14.82 -2.51 3.99
N THR A 34 -15.72 -1.93 4.78
CA THR A 34 -15.56 -0.57 5.31
C THR A 34 -14.32 -0.47 6.19
N ILE A 35 -14.17 -1.39 7.15
CA ILE A 35 -12.98 -1.45 8.03
C ILE A 35 -11.69 -1.65 7.24
N GLU A 36 -11.70 -2.57 6.28
CA GLU A 36 -10.53 -2.86 5.45
C GLU A 36 -10.10 -1.63 4.65
N LYS A 37 -11.07 -0.92 4.06
CA LYS A 37 -10.82 0.34 3.34
C LYS A 37 -10.27 1.43 4.28
N SER A 38 -10.82 1.57 5.50
CA SER A 38 -10.33 2.53 6.51
C SER A 38 -8.85 2.31 6.82
N LEU A 39 -8.46 1.06 7.05
CA LEU A 39 -7.09 0.70 7.41
C LEU A 39 -6.15 0.84 6.21
N GLN A 40 -6.60 0.45 5.02
CA GLN A 40 -5.82 0.58 3.80
C GLN A 40 -5.50 2.05 3.47
N GLN A 41 -6.43 2.97 3.68
CA GLN A 41 -6.21 4.41 3.53
C GLN A 41 -5.09 4.94 4.43
N LEU A 42 -4.82 4.26 5.55
CA LEU A 42 -3.75 4.58 6.49
C LEU A 42 -2.45 3.81 6.20
N GLY A 43 -2.37 3.11 5.07
CA GLY A 43 -1.22 2.29 4.70
C GLY A 43 -1.11 0.97 5.50
N ILE A 44 -2.16 0.62 6.25
CA ILE A 44 -2.24 -0.61 7.04
C ILE A 44 -2.94 -1.67 6.19
N THR A 45 -2.18 -2.62 5.66
CA THR A 45 -2.73 -3.76 4.93
C THR A 45 -2.33 -5.03 5.67
N SER A 46 -3.27 -5.66 6.36
CA SER A 46 -3.01 -6.93 7.05
C SER A 46 -4.12 -7.92 6.71
N PRO A 47 -3.78 -9.13 6.23
CA PRO A 47 -4.76 -10.12 5.81
C PRO A 47 -5.65 -10.60 6.97
N ILE A 48 -5.26 -10.34 8.22
CA ILE A 48 -6.07 -10.76 9.36
C ILE A 48 -7.41 -10.02 9.43
N PHE A 49 -7.48 -8.75 9.01
CA PHE A 49 -8.73 -7.97 9.03
C PHE A 49 -9.79 -8.59 8.13
N SER A 50 -9.36 -9.21 7.02
CA SER A 50 -10.22 -9.91 6.07
C SER A 50 -10.62 -11.31 6.56
N THR A 51 -10.16 -11.77 7.73
CA THR A 51 -10.46 -13.12 8.26
C THR A 51 -11.15 -13.11 9.62
N ILE A 52 -11.27 -11.96 10.27
CA ILE A 52 -11.87 -11.89 11.61
C ILE A 52 -13.39 -12.05 11.50
N PRO A 53 -13.98 -12.96 12.31
CA PRO A 53 -15.42 -13.07 12.44
C PRO A 53 -15.94 -11.88 13.26
N LEU A 54 -16.40 -10.85 12.54
CA LEU A 54 -17.02 -9.67 13.12
C LEU A 54 -18.54 -9.86 13.14
N SER A 55 -19.16 -9.63 14.29
CA SER A 55 -20.62 -9.53 14.36
C SER A 55 -21.07 -8.16 13.84
N VAL A 56 -22.32 -8.05 13.39
CA VAL A 56 -22.87 -6.74 13.06
C VAL A 56 -23.10 -5.96 14.37
N PRO A 57 -22.39 -4.84 14.57
CA PRO A 57 -22.57 -4.01 15.77
C PRO A 57 -23.95 -3.38 15.87
N ASN A 58 -24.36 -3.13 17.11
CA ASN A 58 -25.47 -2.25 17.43
C ASN A 58 -25.17 -0.81 16.99
N THR A 59 -26.20 0.00 16.72
CA THR A 59 -26.08 1.37 16.16
C THR A 59 -25.13 2.27 16.97
N ASP A 60 -25.14 2.15 18.30
CA ASP A 60 -24.29 2.94 19.17
C ASP A 60 -22.81 2.61 18.99
N ARG A 61 -22.48 1.33 18.83
CA ARG A 61 -21.09 0.87 18.63
C ARG A 61 -20.57 1.26 17.25
N LEU A 62 -21.42 1.23 16.22
CA LEU A 62 -21.09 1.75 14.88
C LEU A 62 -20.71 3.24 14.96
N SER A 63 -21.49 4.03 15.67
CA SER A 63 -21.25 5.46 15.81
C SER A 63 -19.93 5.78 16.53
N GLN A 64 -19.60 5.00 17.57
CA GLN A 64 -18.33 5.11 18.29
C GLN A 64 -17.14 4.77 17.38
N LEU A 65 -17.25 3.67 16.63
CA LEU A 65 -16.20 3.23 15.71
C LEU A 65 -15.97 4.24 14.59
N ARG A 66 -17.04 4.78 14.00
CA ARG A 66 -16.99 5.87 13.00
C ARG A 66 -16.31 7.12 13.56
N ARG A 67 -16.60 7.49 14.82
CA ARG A 67 -15.98 8.64 15.48
C ARG A 67 -14.48 8.45 15.70
N ILE A 68 -14.06 7.26 16.12
CA ILE A 68 -12.63 6.94 16.30
C ILE A 68 -11.91 6.99 14.96
N GLU A 69 -12.49 6.41 13.91
CA GLU A 69 -11.90 6.45 12.57
C GLU A 69 -11.72 7.88 12.06
N LYS A 70 -12.71 8.75 12.28
CA LYS A 70 -12.61 10.17 11.90
C LYS A 70 -11.43 10.85 12.62
N LYS A 71 -11.32 10.68 13.94
CA LYS A 71 -10.20 11.22 14.73
C LYS A 71 -8.85 10.66 14.26
N MET A 72 -8.80 9.36 13.96
CA MET A 72 -7.63 8.69 13.43
C MET A 72 -7.18 9.31 12.10
N ARG A 73 -8.10 9.50 11.15
CA ARG A 73 -7.83 10.15 9.85
C ARG A 73 -7.37 11.60 10.02
N GLU A 74 -8.04 12.36 10.88
CA GLU A 74 -7.66 13.74 11.19
C GLU A 74 -6.22 13.79 11.75
N ALA A 75 -5.88 12.94 12.71
CA ALA A 75 -4.52 12.88 13.27
C ALA A 75 -3.46 12.53 12.20
N TYR A 76 -3.76 11.60 11.29
CA TYR A 76 -2.88 11.28 10.15
C TYR A 76 -2.71 12.48 9.20
N ALA A 77 -3.79 13.21 8.90
CA ALA A 77 -3.74 14.39 8.04
C ALA A 77 -2.90 15.53 8.64
N HIS A 78 -2.92 15.68 9.97
CA HIS A 78 -2.13 16.66 10.71
C HIS A 78 -0.70 16.18 11.05
N GLN A 79 -0.28 15.01 10.55
CA GLN A 79 1.01 14.38 10.83
C GLN A 79 1.27 14.05 12.32
N GLU A 80 0.22 13.99 13.14
CA GLU A 80 0.28 13.63 14.56
C GLU A 80 0.32 12.10 14.73
N LYS A 81 1.44 11.48 14.34
CA LYS A 81 1.55 10.00 14.25
C LYS A 81 1.24 9.28 15.56
N GLU A 82 1.71 9.79 16.69
CA GLU A 82 1.50 9.17 18.00
C GLU A 82 0.02 9.07 18.35
N LYS A 83 -0.71 10.19 18.32
CA LYS A 83 -2.17 10.23 18.50
C LYS A 83 -2.91 9.37 17.48
N ALA A 84 -2.45 9.34 16.23
CA ALA A 84 -3.05 8.49 15.21
C ALA A 84 -2.93 6.99 15.55
N TYR A 85 -1.81 6.57 16.14
CA TYR A 85 -1.65 5.20 16.64
C TYR A 85 -2.45 4.94 17.93
N GLU A 86 -2.60 5.93 18.82
CA GLU A 86 -3.53 5.82 19.96
C GLU A 86 -4.96 5.56 19.48
N TYR A 87 -5.45 6.34 18.50
CA TYR A 87 -6.77 6.11 17.92
C TYR A 87 -6.87 4.76 17.20
N LEU A 88 -5.79 4.26 16.59
CA LEU A 88 -5.77 2.91 16.03
C LEU A 88 -5.91 1.84 17.11
N VAL A 89 -5.27 2.03 18.27
CA VAL A 89 -5.43 1.10 19.42
C VAL A 89 -6.87 1.13 19.94
N ASP A 90 -7.46 2.32 20.11
CA ASP A 90 -8.87 2.48 20.49
C ASP A 90 -9.81 1.82 19.48
N TYR A 91 -9.50 1.94 18.18
CA TYR A 91 -10.25 1.35 17.09
C TYR A 91 -10.21 -0.18 17.16
N ILE A 92 -9.03 -0.76 17.38
CA ILE A 92 -8.83 -2.21 17.54
C ILE A 92 -9.54 -2.73 18.78
N GLU A 93 -9.49 -2.00 19.90
CA GLU A 93 -10.21 -2.35 21.12
C GLU A 93 -11.71 -2.44 20.85
N GLN A 94 -12.29 -1.42 20.21
CA GLN A 94 -13.71 -1.40 19.88
C GLN A 94 -14.10 -2.50 18.88
N LEU A 95 -13.29 -2.75 17.85
CA LEU A 95 -13.49 -3.87 16.94
C LEU A 95 -13.49 -5.22 17.67
N SER A 96 -12.60 -5.37 18.65
CA SER A 96 -12.47 -6.63 19.39
C SER A 96 -13.69 -6.91 20.26
N GLN A 97 -14.32 -5.89 20.81
CA GLN A 97 -15.58 -6.02 21.56
C GLN A 97 -16.78 -6.42 20.69
N MET A 98 -16.63 -6.31 19.36
CA MET A 98 -17.65 -6.63 18.36
C MET A 98 -17.38 -7.94 17.62
N ALA A 99 -16.32 -8.66 17.97
CA ALA A 99 -16.05 -9.95 17.40
C ALA A 99 -16.96 -11.04 17.99
N GLU A 100 -17.24 -12.07 17.20
CA GLU A 100 -18.03 -13.23 17.65
C GLU A 100 -17.25 -14.10 18.65
N ASP A 101 -15.92 -14.08 18.53
CA ASP A 101 -14.98 -14.78 19.41
C ASP A 101 -14.62 -13.96 20.66
N ASN A 102 -13.86 -14.56 21.58
CA ASN A 102 -13.33 -13.90 22.77
C ASN A 102 -12.63 -12.55 22.42
N PRO A 103 -13.13 -11.40 22.92
CA PRO A 103 -12.59 -10.08 22.60
C PRO A 103 -11.08 -9.94 22.85
N LEU A 104 -10.58 -10.52 23.95
CA LEU A 104 -9.15 -10.47 24.28
C LEU A 104 -8.30 -11.26 23.29
N ALA A 105 -8.82 -12.39 22.79
CA ALA A 105 -8.11 -13.20 21.81
C ALA A 105 -8.07 -12.50 20.44
N VAL A 106 -9.16 -11.86 20.03
CA VAL A 106 -9.24 -11.10 18.77
C VAL A 106 -8.33 -9.87 18.83
N ARG A 107 -8.35 -9.13 19.93
CA ARG A 107 -7.43 -7.99 20.15
C ARG A 107 -5.97 -8.41 20.03
N LYS A 108 -5.60 -9.50 20.71
CA LYS A 108 -4.23 -10.04 20.66
C LYS A 108 -3.84 -10.43 19.24
N LYS A 109 -4.72 -11.13 18.51
CA LYS A 109 -4.48 -11.51 17.11
C LYS A 109 -4.31 -10.29 16.21
N LEU A 110 -5.16 -9.28 16.36
CA LEU A 110 -5.12 -8.02 15.61
C LEU A 110 -3.79 -7.29 15.80
N LEU A 111 -3.42 -7.02 17.05
CA LEU A 111 -2.16 -6.36 17.38
C LEU A 111 -0.96 -7.19 16.94
N ALA A 112 -0.97 -8.50 17.19
CA ALA A 112 0.11 -9.40 16.77
C ALA A 112 0.27 -9.39 15.25
N SER A 113 -0.82 -9.37 14.48
CA SER A 113 -0.75 -9.32 13.02
C SER A 113 -0.24 -7.98 12.51
N LEU A 114 -0.68 -6.86 13.10
CA LEU A 114 -0.17 -5.54 12.75
C LEU A 114 1.33 -5.42 13.01
N LEU A 115 1.78 -5.88 14.18
CA LEU A 115 3.19 -5.92 14.54
C LEU A 115 3.96 -6.87 13.62
N ALA A 116 3.44 -8.08 13.37
CA ALA A 116 4.06 -9.04 12.46
C ALA A 116 4.18 -8.50 11.04
N GLU A 117 3.18 -7.78 10.55
CA GLU A 117 3.21 -7.15 9.23
C GLU A 117 4.22 -6.01 9.19
N HIS A 118 4.29 -5.19 10.23
CA HIS A 118 5.34 -4.18 10.39
C HIS A 118 6.74 -4.82 10.46
N HIS A 119 6.88 -6.00 11.07
CA HIS A 119 8.13 -6.78 11.11
C HIS A 119 8.46 -7.46 9.78
N LYS A 120 7.47 -7.86 8.97
CA LYS A 120 7.66 -8.38 7.61
C LYS A 120 8.03 -7.27 6.62
N ARG A 121 7.51 -6.06 6.84
CA ARG A 121 7.86 -4.84 6.09
C ARG A 121 9.22 -4.26 6.47
N LYS A 122 9.82 -4.68 7.59
CA LYS A 122 11.26 -4.49 7.79
C LYS A 122 11.97 -5.47 6.83
N PRO A 123 12.85 -4.99 5.94
CA PRO A 123 13.60 -5.89 5.07
C PRO A 123 14.35 -6.89 5.95
N LYS A 124 14.19 -8.19 5.65
CA LYS A 124 15.06 -9.24 6.16
C LYS A 124 16.49 -8.76 5.96
N LYS A 125 17.15 -8.36 7.04
CA LYS A 125 18.59 -8.16 7.04
C LYS A 125 19.21 -9.49 6.62
N TYR A 126 19.84 -9.46 5.45
CA TYR A 126 20.88 -10.34 4.95
C TYR A 126 20.93 -11.76 5.56
N ARG A 127 20.49 -12.74 4.78
CA ARG A 127 21.14 -14.06 4.81
C ARG A 127 22.02 -14.15 3.58
N LEU A 128 23.32 -13.96 3.76
CA LEU A 128 24.31 -14.71 3.00
C LEU A 128 25.21 -15.40 4.00
N SER A 129 25.23 -16.72 3.89
CA SER A 129 26.07 -17.62 4.66
C SER A 129 27.54 -17.33 4.40
N SER A 130 28.33 -17.18 5.46
CA SER A 130 29.40 -18.16 5.75
C SER A 130 30.15 -17.76 7.03
N SER A 131 30.36 -18.77 7.87
CA SER A 131 31.32 -18.93 8.97
C SER A 131 31.64 -17.75 9.91
N SER A 132 31.38 -18.02 11.20
CA SER A 132 32.04 -17.51 12.42
C SER A 132 31.91 -16.01 12.77
N ALA A 133 31.26 -15.77 13.91
CA ALA A 133 30.95 -14.50 14.59
C ALA A 133 32.19 -13.71 15.12
N PRO A 134 32.06 -12.53 15.79
CA PRO A 134 30.91 -11.62 15.96
C PRO A 134 31.18 -10.11 15.66
N LEU A 135 30.08 -9.36 15.51
CA LEU A 135 29.86 -7.92 15.82
C LEU A 135 30.77 -6.84 15.17
N LEU A 136 30.31 -6.24 14.06
CA LEU A 136 30.39 -4.78 13.83
C LEU A 136 29.41 -4.34 12.73
N SER A 137 28.64 -3.28 12.99
CA SER A 137 27.55 -2.76 12.16
C SER A 137 28.02 -2.15 10.83
N LYS A 138 27.38 -2.51 9.71
CA LYS A 138 27.50 -1.79 8.44
C LYS A 138 26.10 -1.43 7.91
N GLN A 139 25.84 -0.13 7.81
CA GLN A 139 24.66 0.49 7.19
C GLN A 139 24.61 0.13 5.70
N VAL A 140 23.43 -0.19 5.18
CA VAL A 140 23.22 -0.39 3.73
C VAL A 140 22.35 0.76 3.23
N ALA A 141 22.93 1.57 2.35
CA ALA A 141 22.27 2.65 1.65
C ALA A 141 21.22 2.09 0.69
N THR A 142 19.97 2.56 0.77
CA THR A 142 18.94 2.27 -0.23
C THR A 142 19.24 3.05 -1.50
N ALA A 143 19.57 2.34 -2.58
CA ALA A 143 19.77 2.95 -3.89
C ALA A 143 18.42 3.37 -4.50
N TYR A 144 18.38 4.52 -5.16
CA TYR A 144 17.21 5.07 -5.84
C TYR A 144 17.54 5.25 -7.33
N TYR A 145 16.57 4.99 -8.19
CA TYR A 145 16.62 5.37 -9.60
C TYR A 145 16.13 6.81 -9.81
N THR A 146 16.71 7.42 -10.83
CA THR A 146 16.23 8.65 -11.46
C THR A 146 15.08 8.34 -12.44
N THR A 147 14.35 9.37 -12.84
CA THR A 147 13.27 9.21 -13.84
C THR A 147 13.79 8.74 -15.18
N THR A 148 15.03 9.10 -15.54
CA THR A 148 15.66 8.73 -16.80
C THR A 148 16.07 7.25 -16.81
N GLU A 149 16.55 6.72 -15.69
CA GLU A 149 16.84 5.29 -15.56
C GLU A 149 15.56 4.45 -15.63
N VAL A 150 14.50 4.89 -14.95
CA VAL A 150 13.18 4.23 -15.01
C VAL A 150 12.55 4.34 -16.40
N ALA A 151 12.74 5.46 -17.09
CA ALA A 151 12.27 5.68 -18.45
C ALA A 151 12.87 4.64 -19.41
N LYS A 152 14.19 4.44 -19.34
CA LYS A 152 14.88 3.40 -20.12
C LYS A 152 14.36 2.00 -19.78
N LYS A 153 14.27 1.69 -18.48
CA LYS A 153 13.84 0.39 -17.97
C LYS A 153 12.42 0.01 -18.41
N LEU A 154 11.50 0.98 -18.44
CA LEU A 154 10.10 0.75 -18.84
C LEU A 154 9.83 1.01 -20.32
N GLY A 155 10.82 1.49 -21.09
CA GLY A 155 10.62 1.88 -22.49
C GLY A 155 9.65 3.06 -22.65
N LEU A 156 9.62 3.99 -21.69
CA LEU A 156 8.72 5.16 -21.68
C LEU A 156 9.52 6.46 -21.71
N SER A 157 8.87 7.57 -22.06
CA SER A 157 9.52 8.88 -21.98
C SER A 157 9.70 9.36 -20.54
N ASP A 158 10.77 10.12 -20.27
CA ASP A 158 11.05 10.72 -18.94
C ASP A 158 9.85 11.55 -18.42
N GLN A 159 9.17 12.28 -19.33
CA GLN A 159 7.96 13.04 -19.02
C GLN A 159 6.81 12.14 -18.54
N THR A 160 6.65 10.96 -19.16
CA THR A 160 5.64 9.97 -18.74
C THR A 160 5.94 9.45 -17.35
N ILE A 161 7.21 9.15 -17.06
CA ILE A 161 7.65 8.71 -15.73
C ILE A 161 7.40 9.78 -14.67
N ARG A 162 7.70 11.05 -14.95
CA ARG A 162 7.38 12.17 -14.03
C ARG A 162 5.88 12.26 -13.74
N ARG A 163 5.04 12.17 -14.77
CA ARG A 163 3.57 12.17 -14.61
C ARG A 163 3.09 10.96 -13.79
N MET A 164 3.74 9.81 -13.93
CA MET A 164 3.46 8.62 -13.14
C MET A 164 3.86 8.80 -11.67
N CYS A 165 5.00 9.44 -11.40
CA CYS A 165 5.42 9.79 -10.03
C CYS A 165 4.41 10.74 -9.36
N GLU A 166 3.97 11.78 -10.06
CA GLU A 166 2.96 12.74 -9.57
C GLU A 166 1.61 12.06 -9.27
N LYS A 167 1.25 11.05 -10.06
CA LYS A 167 0.04 10.23 -9.86
C LYS A 167 0.22 9.11 -8.82
N GLY A 168 1.37 9.04 -8.14
CA GLY A 168 1.65 8.05 -7.11
C GLY A 168 1.74 6.61 -7.63
N LYS A 169 2.08 6.41 -8.91
CA LYS A 169 2.20 5.06 -9.51
C LYS A 169 3.44 4.31 -9.04
N PHE A 170 4.42 5.02 -8.45
CA PHE A 170 5.62 4.43 -7.87
C PHE A 170 5.59 4.62 -6.33
N PRO A 171 5.25 3.57 -5.57
CA PRO A 171 5.23 3.64 -4.11
C PRO A 171 6.62 3.99 -3.55
N GLY A 172 6.67 4.92 -2.60
CA GLY A 172 7.93 5.36 -1.99
C GLY A 172 8.78 6.28 -2.87
N ALA A 173 8.30 6.65 -4.08
CA ALA A 173 8.94 7.70 -4.86
C ALA A 173 8.72 9.06 -4.21
N TYR A 174 9.79 9.86 -4.12
CA TYR A 174 9.72 11.21 -3.56
C TYR A 174 10.49 12.20 -4.42
N LYS A 175 10.16 13.48 -4.26
CA LYS A 175 10.83 14.59 -4.92
C LYS A 175 11.85 15.18 -3.94
N THR A 176 13.09 15.30 -4.38
CA THR A 176 14.16 15.99 -3.65
C THR A 176 13.92 17.51 -3.64
N ASP A 177 14.59 18.25 -2.75
CA ASP A 177 14.51 19.71 -2.68
C ASP A 177 14.89 20.40 -4.00
N GLY A 178 15.77 19.78 -4.79
CA GLY A 178 16.14 20.23 -6.15
C GLY A 178 15.12 19.88 -7.24
N GLY A 179 13.97 19.32 -6.89
CA GLY A 179 12.89 19.00 -7.80
C GLY A 179 13.05 17.71 -8.61
N HIS A 180 14.10 16.93 -8.35
CA HIS A 180 14.32 15.63 -8.99
C HIS A 180 13.59 14.52 -8.26
N TRP A 181 12.94 13.63 -9.01
CA TRP A 181 12.32 12.43 -8.47
C TRP A 181 13.37 11.35 -8.16
N ARG A 182 13.14 10.65 -7.06
CA ARG A 182 13.88 9.47 -6.62
C ARG A 182 12.89 8.33 -6.46
N ILE A 183 13.11 7.27 -7.24
CA ILE A 183 12.21 6.12 -7.34
C ILE A 183 12.94 4.91 -6.73
N PRO A 184 12.40 4.26 -5.69
CA PRO A 184 13.08 3.12 -5.07
C PRO A 184 13.33 2.01 -6.08
N GLN A 185 14.54 1.42 -6.10
CA GLN A 185 14.84 0.32 -7.03
C GLN A 185 14.00 -0.93 -6.74
N GLU A 186 13.63 -1.13 -5.48
CA GLU A 186 12.91 -2.30 -4.96
C GLU A 186 11.50 -2.51 -5.52
N ILE A 187 10.88 -1.49 -6.14
CA ILE A 187 9.55 -1.63 -6.74
C ILE A 187 9.59 -2.36 -8.09
N PHE A 188 10.78 -2.51 -8.68
CA PHE A 188 10.95 -3.18 -9.96
C PHE A 188 11.36 -4.63 -9.75
N ILE A 189 10.74 -5.52 -10.52
CA ILE A 189 10.97 -6.96 -10.43
C ILE A 189 12.24 -7.37 -11.18
N THR A 190 12.62 -6.64 -12.23
CA THR A 190 13.79 -6.96 -13.06
C THR A 190 15.09 -6.42 -12.47
N THR A 191 16.16 -7.20 -12.58
CA THR A 191 17.53 -6.80 -12.20
C THR A 191 18.18 -5.92 -13.28
N SER A 192 19.25 -5.20 -12.94
CA SER A 192 20.01 -4.41 -13.93
C SER A 192 20.55 -5.27 -15.08
N GLU A 193 21.02 -6.49 -14.80
CA GLU A 193 21.48 -7.42 -15.85
C GLU A 193 20.35 -7.82 -16.80
N GLN A 194 19.12 -7.97 -16.30
CA GLN A 194 17.95 -8.26 -17.13
C GLN A 194 17.55 -7.06 -17.98
N ASP A 195 17.68 -5.84 -17.45
CA ASP A 195 17.41 -4.62 -18.20
C ASP A 195 18.44 -4.41 -19.32
N GLU A 196 19.73 -4.62 -19.04
CA GLU A 196 20.82 -4.53 -20.01
C GLU A 196 20.61 -5.53 -21.15
N ARG A 197 20.29 -6.77 -20.81
CA ARG A 197 19.98 -7.81 -21.81
C ARG A 197 18.75 -7.44 -22.66
N THR A 198 17.74 -6.83 -22.05
CA THR A 198 16.55 -6.33 -22.77
C THR A 198 16.95 -5.22 -23.74
N GLU A 199 17.78 -4.28 -23.30
CA GLU A 199 18.24 -3.15 -24.12
C GLU A 199 19.07 -3.63 -25.33
N GLU A 200 19.92 -4.63 -25.15
CA GLU A 200 20.65 -5.27 -26.26
C GLU A 200 19.73 -5.91 -27.28
N VAL A 201 18.69 -6.61 -26.83
CA VAL A 201 17.70 -7.24 -27.71
C VAL A 201 16.92 -6.18 -28.48
N LEU A 202 16.46 -5.13 -27.80
CA LEU A 202 15.75 -4.01 -28.43
C LEU A 202 16.60 -3.31 -29.48
N LYS A 203 17.88 -3.03 -29.20
CA LYS A 203 18.81 -2.44 -30.19
C LYS A 203 18.96 -3.31 -31.43
N ARG A 204 19.03 -4.63 -31.29
CA ARG A 204 19.13 -5.55 -32.43
C ARG A 204 17.87 -5.53 -33.29
N ILE A 205 16.69 -5.45 -32.66
CA ILE A 205 15.40 -5.34 -33.36
C ILE A 205 15.34 -4.01 -34.12
N ASP A 206 15.73 -2.91 -33.49
CA ASP A 206 15.68 -1.57 -34.08
C ASP A 206 16.59 -1.47 -35.32
N ILE A 207 17.81 -2.01 -35.23
CA ILE A 207 18.75 -2.11 -36.37
C ILE A 207 18.14 -2.97 -37.50
N LYS A 208 17.45 -4.05 -37.17
CA LYS A 208 16.81 -4.92 -38.18
C LYS A 208 15.67 -4.19 -38.87
N ASN A 209 14.84 -3.46 -38.12
CA ASN A 209 13.72 -2.70 -38.65
C ASN A 209 14.19 -1.56 -39.56
N GLN A 210 15.22 -0.80 -39.15
CA GLN A 210 15.82 0.23 -39.99
C GLN A 210 16.40 -0.33 -41.30
N LYS A 211 16.94 -1.55 -41.30
CA LYS A 211 17.43 -2.23 -42.51
C LYS A 211 16.33 -2.78 -43.40
N ALA A 212 15.20 -3.18 -42.83
CA ALA A 212 14.07 -3.73 -43.58
C ALA A 212 13.30 -2.65 -44.36
N GLY A 213 13.43 -1.38 -43.96
CA GLY A 213 12.66 -0.28 -44.55
C GLY A 213 11.21 -0.27 -44.06
N ASP A 214 10.46 0.78 -44.43
CA ASP A 214 9.03 0.82 -44.18
C ASP A 214 8.34 -0.25 -45.03
N VAL A 215 7.45 -1.00 -44.40
CA VAL A 215 6.56 -1.92 -45.11
C VAL A 215 5.48 -1.08 -45.76
N ASP A 216 5.44 -1.05 -47.10
CA ASP A 216 4.35 -0.41 -47.82
C ASP A 216 3.08 -1.24 -47.63
N GLU A 217 2.13 -0.70 -46.86
CA GLU A 217 0.87 -1.35 -46.51
C GLU A 217 -0.06 -1.54 -47.73
N PHE A 218 0.29 -0.98 -48.90
CA PHE A 218 -0.47 -1.10 -50.14
C PHE A 218 0.08 -2.16 -51.12
N ASP A 219 1.13 -2.89 -50.75
CA ASP A 219 1.75 -3.95 -51.56
C ASP A 219 1.46 -5.36 -50.96
N LEU A 220 0.16 -5.67 -50.74
CA LEU A 220 -0.37 -6.95 -50.26
C LEU A 220 -1.20 -7.69 -51.32
#